data_AF-A0A9Q0Q6M2-F1
#
_entry.id   AF-A0A9Q0Q6M2-F1
#
_cell.length_a   1.000
_cell.length_b   1.000
_cell.length_c   1.000
_cell.angle_alpha   90.00
_cell.angle_beta   90.00
_cell.angle_gamma   90.00
#
_symmetry.space_group_name_H-M   'P 1'
#
loop_
_entity.id
_entity.type
_entity.pdbx_description
1 polymer ?
#
loop_
_entity_poly.entity_id
_entity_poly.type
_entity_poly.pdbx_seq_one_letter_code
_entity_poly.pdbx_strand_id
1 'polypeptide(L)'
;MVINVEYNQLDPLLRATGFPDGDVNCETGYSPFPGNINQLILELDAYIEELKKTERGIKEFVNPKYKDASKTSFKSSTRLECMMQDYPKTLPPSARVGFTVMDS
;
A
#
# COMPACT_ATOMS: atom_id res chain seq x y z
N MET A 1 -5.33 1.76 11.28
CA MET A 1 -5.76 1.62 9.88
C MET A 1 -4.97 0.47 9.27
N VAL A 2 -5.63 -0.51 8.66
CA VAL A 2 -4.98 -1.66 8.01
C VAL A 2 -4.91 -1.37 6.51
N ILE A 3 -3.70 -1.19 5.98
CA ILE A 3 -3.45 -0.86 4.58
C ILE A 3 -2.20 -1.58 4.08
N ASN A 4 -2.10 -1.76 2.77
CA ASN A 4 -0.86 -2.14 2.14
C ASN A 4 0.18 -1.02 2.28
N VAL A 5 1.43 -1.40 2.51
CA VAL A 5 2.60 -0.53 2.38
C VAL A 5 3.51 -1.16 1.34
N GLU A 6 3.81 -0.42 0.28
CA GLU A 6 4.67 -0.93 -0.78
C GLU A 6 6.08 -1.21 -0.24
N TYR A 7 6.71 -2.28 -0.71
CA TYR A 7 8.03 -2.73 -0.23
C TYR A 7 9.10 -1.63 -0.32
N ASN A 8 9.00 -0.74 -1.33
CA ASN A 8 9.92 0.38 -1.52
C ASN A 8 9.69 1.54 -0.52
N GLN A 9 8.58 1.52 0.22
CA GLN A 9 8.22 2.49 1.25
C GLN A 9 8.33 1.89 2.67
N LEU A 10 8.21 0.58 2.81
CA LEU A 10 8.14 -0.11 4.09
C LEU A 10 9.39 0.09 4.95
N ASP A 11 10.58 -0.20 4.42
CA ASP A 11 11.83 -0.10 5.20
C ASP A 11 12.09 1.34 5.71
N PRO A 12 12.02 2.40 4.88
CA PRO A 12 12.12 3.77 5.36
C PRO A 12 11.07 4.15 6.40
N LEU A 13 9.83 3.67 6.24
CA LEU A 13 8.75 3.92 7.20
C LEU A 13 9.03 3.27 8.56
N LEU A 14 9.45 2.01 8.57
CA LEU A 14 9.75 1.25 9.78
C LEU A 14 10.89 1.90 10.58
N ARG A 15 11.98 2.28 9.89
CA ARG A 15 13.12 2.98 10.52
C ARG A 15 12.72 4.30 11.16
N ALA A 16 11.75 5.01 10.58
CA ALA A 16 11.26 6.26 11.11
C ALA A 16 10.26 6.12 12.27
N THR A 17 9.65 4.95 12.47
CA THR A 17 8.48 4.77 13.35
C THR A 17 8.70 3.85 14.55
N GLY A 18 9.94 3.42 14.79
CA GLY A 18 10.32 2.66 16.00
C GLY A 18 10.94 1.29 15.73
N PHE A 19 11.22 0.95 14.46
CA PHE A 19 11.93 -0.27 14.07
C PHE A 19 13.30 0.12 13.49
N PRO A 20 14.32 0.37 14.33
CA PRO A 20 15.59 0.93 13.89
C PRO A 20 16.29 0.08 12.81
N ASP A 21 16.09 -1.24 12.87
CA ASP A 21 16.67 -2.20 11.94
C ASP A 21 15.86 -2.37 10.63
N GLY A 22 14.67 -1.76 10.54
CA GLY A 22 13.80 -1.82 9.36
C GLY A 22 12.95 -3.09 9.29
N ASP A 23 12.70 -3.57 8.07
CA ASP A 23 11.97 -4.83 7.83
C ASP A 23 12.93 -6.03 7.96
N VAL A 24 13.11 -6.53 9.18
CA VAL A 24 13.97 -7.68 9.49
C VAL A 24 13.14 -8.93 9.75
N ASN A 25 13.65 -10.08 9.31
CA ASN A 25 12.99 -11.36 9.51
C ASN A 25 12.79 -11.67 11.00
N CYS A 26 11.62 -12.21 11.36
CA CYS A 26 11.37 -12.75 12.68
C CYS A 26 11.92 -14.18 12.82
N GLU A 27 11.62 -14.85 13.94
CA GLU A 27 12.10 -16.21 14.26
C GLU A 27 11.73 -17.27 13.21
N THR A 28 10.71 -17.01 12.40
CA THR A 28 10.26 -17.90 11.32
C THR A 28 11.07 -17.77 10.03
N GLY A 29 11.98 -16.78 9.93
CA GLY A 29 12.75 -16.50 8.72
C GLY A 29 12.04 -15.63 7.68
N TYR A 30 10.85 -15.09 8.00
CA TYR A 30 10.08 -14.18 7.16
C TYR A 30 9.89 -12.81 7.83
N SER A 31 9.49 -11.80 7.06
CA SER A 31 9.04 -10.52 7.62
C SER A 31 7.91 -10.76 8.63
N PRO A 32 7.87 -10.03 9.77
CA PRO A 32 6.75 -10.07 10.71
C PRO A 32 5.46 -9.49 10.12
N PHE A 33 5.52 -8.79 8.98
CA PHE A 33 4.38 -8.23 8.29
C PHE A 33 3.97 -9.11 7.10
N PRO A 34 2.69 -9.47 6.95
CA PRO A 34 2.23 -10.33 5.87
C PRO A 34 2.35 -9.64 4.51
N GLY A 35 2.86 -10.36 3.51
CA GLY A 35 2.95 -9.87 2.13
C GLY A 35 1.58 -9.86 1.44
N ASN A 36 1.23 -8.73 0.83
CA ASN A 36 0.00 -8.61 0.04
C ASN A 36 0.22 -9.09 -1.40
N ILE A 37 -0.45 -10.18 -1.78
CA ILE A 37 -0.40 -10.75 -3.14
C ILE A 37 -1.50 -10.20 -4.08
N ASN A 38 -2.21 -9.16 -3.67
CA ASN A 38 -3.28 -8.49 -4.43
C ASN A 38 -4.51 -9.37 -4.74
N GLN A 39 -4.76 -10.40 -3.93
CA GLN A 39 -6.04 -11.11 -3.91
C GLN A 39 -6.99 -10.42 -2.93
N LEU A 40 -7.85 -9.55 -3.45
CA LEU A 40 -8.76 -8.72 -2.66
C LEU A 40 -10.14 -9.37 -2.59
N ILE A 41 -10.57 -9.71 -1.37
CA ILE A 41 -11.94 -10.18 -1.10
C ILE A 41 -12.72 -9.02 -0.50
N LEU A 42 -13.82 -8.66 -1.15
CA LEU A 42 -14.62 -7.49 -0.80
C LEU A 42 -16.06 -7.92 -0.51
N GLU A 43 -16.65 -7.34 0.52
CA GLU A 43 -18.10 -7.41 0.73
C GLU A 43 -18.75 -6.46 -0.28
N LEU A 44 -19.70 -6.98 -1.06
CA LEU A 44 -20.16 -6.34 -2.28
C LEU A 44 -20.96 -5.07 -2.00
N ASP A 45 -21.81 -5.06 -0.97
CA ASP A 45 -22.67 -3.93 -0.66
C ASP A 45 -21.83 -2.74 -0.18
N ALA A 46 -20.94 -2.96 0.80
CA ALA A 46 -20.00 -1.95 1.28
C ALA A 46 -19.05 -1.44 0.17
N TYR A 47 -18.63 -2.33 -0.74
CA TYR A 47 -17.83 -1.92 -1.89
C TYR A 47 -18.59 -0.97 -2.83
N ILE A 48 -19.84 -1.29 -3.16
CA ILE A 48 -20.68 -0.47 -4.04
C ILE A 48 -20.99 0.88 -3.37
N GLU A 49 -21.32 0.90 -2.07
CA GLU A 49 -21.55 2.14 -1.33
C GLU A 49 -20.34 3.06 -1.35
N GLU A 50 -19.15 2.50 -1.09
CA GLU A 50 -17.93 3.28 -1.09
C GLU A 50 -17.56 3.78 -2.50
N LEU A 51 -17.71 2.95 -3.54
CA LEU A 51 -17.50 3.37 -4.93
C LEU A 51 -18.40 4.54 -5.35
N LYS A 52 -19.65 4.57 -4.88
CA LYS A 52 -20.57 5.69 -5.15
C LYS A 52 -20.10 6.94 -4.41
N LYS A 53 -19.73 6.79 -3.13
CA LYS A 53 -19.28 7.89 -2.27
C LYS A 53 -17.98 8.54 -2.78
N THR A 54 -17.05 7.75 -3.33
CA THR A 54 -15.78 8.26 -3.84
C THR A 54 -15.81 8.60 -5.33
N GLU A 55 -16.96 8.46 -5.99
CA GLU A 55 -17.07 8.55 -7.45
C GLU A 55 -16.07 7.64 -8.18
N ARG A 56 -15.79 6.47 -7.58
CA ARG A 56 -14.79 5.48 -8.03
C ARG A 56 -13.33 5.97 -7.95
N GLY A 57 -13.10 7.08 -7.25
CA GLY A 57 -11.78 7.63 -7.00
C GLY A 57 -10.99 6.81 -5.98
N ILE A 58 -9.73 6.56 -6.31
CA ILE A 58 -8.71 6.03 -5.39
C ILE A 58 -7.59 7.06 -5.32
N LYS A 59 -6.94 7.17 -4.16
CA LYS A 59 -5.85 8.12 -3.95
C LYS A 59 -4.75 7.91 -5.00
N GLU A 60 -4.44 8.97 -5.72
CA GLU A 60 -3.42 8.97 -6.76
C GLU A 60 -2.03 9.27 -6.19
N PHE A 61 -1.01 8.81 -6.90
CA PHE A 61 0.39 9.13 -6.65
C PHE A 61 1.15 9.24 -7.98
N VAL A 62 2.42 9.64 -7.90
CA VAL A 62 3.36 9.65 -9.01
C VAL A 62 4.63 8.92 -8.60
N ASN A 63 5.26 8.20 -9.53
CA ASN A 63 6.56 7.54 -9.32
C ASN A 63 7.58 7.95 -10.40
N PRO A 64 8.03 9.22 -10.43
CA PRO A 64 8.88 9.70 -11.51
C PRO A 64 10.23 9.00 -11.54
N LYS A 65 10.70 8.66 -12.75
CA LYS A 65 12.08 8.21 -12.95
C LYS A 65 12.95 9.41 -13.31
N TYR A 66 13.94 9.70 -12.47
CA TYR A 66 14.86 10.83 -12.67
C TYR A 66 16.13 10.41 -13.41
N LYS A 67 16.77 11.34 -14.12
CA LYS A 67 18.05 11.10 -14.82
C LYS A 67 19.20 10.84 -13.86
N ASP A 68 19.19 11.53 -12.73
CA ASP A 68 20.23 11.50 -11.71
C ASP A 68 19.65 11.83 -10.32
N ALA A 69 20.53 11.84 -9.30
CA ALA A 69 20.17 12.06 -7.91
C ALA A 69 19.67 13.48 -7.58
N SER A 70 19.86 14.47 -8.47
CA SER A 70 19.38 15.84 -8.24
C SER A 70 17.84 15.94 -8.29
N LYS A 71 17.18 14.97 -8.92
CA LYS A 71 15.72 14.91 -9.11
C LYS A 71 15.11 16.15 -9.80
N THR A 72 15.88 16.83 -10.65
CA THR A 72 15.43 18.03 -11.38
C THR A 72 14.93 17.76 -12.80
N SER A 73 15.30 16.62 -13.40
CA SER A 73 14.90 16.25 -14.77
C SER A 73 14.45 14.78 -14.84
N PHE A 74 13.33 14.54 -15.49
CA PHE A 74 12.82 13.18 -15.70
C PHE A 74 13.59 12.45 -16.80
N LYS A 75 13.87 11.16 -16.57
CA LYS A 75 14.45 10.23 -17.56
C LYS A 75 13.42 9.83 -18.62
N SER A 76 12.15 9.81 -18.26
CA SER A 76 10.99 9.53 -19.12
C SER A 76 9.76 10.23 -18.57
N SER A 77 8.73 10.45 -19.40
CA SER A 77 7.46 11.03 -18.95
C SER A 77 6.88 10.24 -17.77
N THR A 78 6.36 10.97 -16.78
CA THR A 78 5.63 10.41 -15.63
C THR A 78 4.14 10.56 -15.83
N ARG A 79 3.35 9.77 -15.12
CA ARG A 79 1.88 9.79 -15.14
C ARG A 79 1.35 9.69 -13.71
N LEU A 80 0.07 10.02 -13.54
CA LEU A 80 -0.66 9.67 -12.33
C LEU A 80 -0.93 8.17 -12.32
N GLU A 81 -0.76 7.58 -11.15
CA GLU A 81 -0.97 6.15 -10.90
C GLU A 81 -1.86 6.02 -9.65
N CYS A 82 -2.58 4.91 -9.54
CA CYS A 82 -3.30 4.52 -8.33
C CYS A 82 -3.13 3.01 -8.13
N MET A 83 -3.32 2.54 -6.90
CA MET A 83 -3.22 1.12 -6.56
C MET A 83 -4.59 0.59 -6.14
N MET A 84 -5.04 -0.52 -6.71
CA MET A 84 -6.35 -1.08 -6.35
C MET A 84 -6.43 -1.48 -4.86
N GLN A 85 -5.31 -1.91 -4.27
CA GLN A 85 -5.19 -2.24 -2.85
C GLN A 85 -5.19 -1.03 -1.92
N ASP A 86 -5.24 0.20 -2.45
CA ASP A 86 -5.42 1.43 -1.66
C ASP A 86 -6.89 1.70 -1.31
N TYR A 87 -7.83 0.87 -1.77
CA TYR A 87 -9.23 0.94 -1.38
C TYR A 87 -9.47 1.13 0.14
N PRO A 88 -8.78 0.43 1.06
CA PRO A 88 -8.99 0.63 2.49
C PRO A 88 -8.69 2.05 3.00
N LYS A 89 -7.96 2.88 2.22
CA LYS A 89 -7.70 4.30 2.56
C LYS A 89 -8.94 5.18 2.41
N THR A 90 -9.99 4.73 1.71
CA THR A 90 -11.25 5.49 1.54
C THR A 90 -12.28 5.13 2.61
N LEU A 91 -12.12 3.97 3.25
CA LEU A 91 -13.03 3.44 4.25
C LEU A 91 -13.00 4.25 5.57
N PRO A 92 -14.13 4.30 6.32
CA PRO A 92 -14.15 4.92 7.64
C PRO A 92 -13.31 4.11 8.65
N PRO A 93 -12.84 4.72 9.75
CA PRO A 93 -12.06 4.03 10.78
C PRO A 93 -12.78 2.84 11.45
N SER A 94 -14.11 2.79 11.37
CA SER A 94 -14.94 1.69 11.88
C SER A 94 -15.02 0.49 10.94
N ALA A 95 -14.53 0.60 9.70
CA ALA A 95 -14.56 -0.49 8.73
C ALA A 95 -13.65 -1.65 9.17
N ARG A 96 -14.12 -2.88 8.95
CA ARG A 96 -13.37 -4.10 9.26
C ARG A 96 -12.51 -4.47 8.07
N VAL A 97 -11.22 -4.21 8.18
CA VAL A 97 -10.22 -4.56 7.17
C VAL A 97 -9.22 -5.52 7.81
N GLY A 98 -8.96 -6.63 7.13
CA GLY A 98 -8.05 -7.67 7.60
C GLY A 98 -7.31 -8.32 6.44
N PHE A 99 -6.57 -9.37 6.75
CA PHE A 99 -5.83 -10.18 5.79
C PHE A 99 -6.01 -11.66 6.14
N THR A 100 -5.85 -12.52 5.16
CA THR A 100 -5.74 -13.98 5.36
C THR A 100 -4.35 -14.39 4.95
N VAL A 101 -3.62 -15.04 5.85
CA VAL A 101 -2.34 -15.68 5.52
C VAL A 101 -2.67 -17.10 5.08
N MET A 102 -2.18 -17.48 3.91
CA MET A 102 -2.28 -18.85 3.40
C MET A 102 -0.93 -19.53 3.60
N ASP A 103 -0.96 -20.83 3.89
CA ASP A 103 0.26 -21.64 3.96
C ASP A 103 0.92 -21.73 2.58
N SER A 104 2.25 -21.85 2.60
CA SER A 104 3.10 -22.09 1.44
C SER A 104 3.24 -23.56 1.11
#